data_AF-W4GY86-F1
#
_entry.id   AF-W4GY86-F1
#
_cell.length_a   1.000
_cell.length_b   1.000
_cell.length_c   1.000
_cell.angle_alpha   90.00
_cell.angle_beta   90.00
_cell.angle_gamma   90.00
#
_symmetry.space_group_name_H-M   'P 1'
#
loop_
_entity.id
_entity.type
_entity.pdbx_description
1 polymer ?
#
loop_
_entity_poly.entity_id
_entity_poly.type
_entity_poly.pdbx_seq_one_letter_code
_entity_poly.pdbx_strand_id
1 'polypeptide(L)'
;MCKKLVTLDGCHLKGLTNAIRIEFPESWNRFCMYHVFNNIRTKKIAVNDLDKTTIYGVADARSKDAFESSMLTLKANLPRAYQYLVDIQPGSEGWVQY
;
A
#
# COMPACT_ATOMS: atom_id res chain seq x y z
N MET A 1 21.57 -14.80 6.95
CA MET A 1 20.86 -15.60 5.93
C MET A 1 19.92 -14.68 5.17
N CYS A 2 20.10 -14.53 3.86
CA CYS A 2 19.19 -13.76 3.01
C CYS A 2 17.92 -14.60 2.78
N LYS A 3 16.83 -14.32 3.50
CA LYS A 3 15.55 -15.02 3.31
C LYS A 3 14.89 -14.47 2.03
N LYS A 4 14.55 -15.36 1.11
CA LYS A 4 13.81 -15.09 -0.13
C LYS A 4 12.50 -14.38 0.24
N LEU A 5 12.35 -13.11 -0.13
CA LEU A 5 11.09 -12.37 0.01
C LEU A 5 10.08 -12.97 -0.97
N VAL A 6 9.10 -13.73 -0.46
CA VAL A 6 7.91 -14.12 -1.23
C VAL A 6 6.84 -13.08 -0.92
N THR A 7 6.66 -12.12 -1.82
CA THR A 7 5.62 -11.10 -1.72
C THR A 7 4.36 -11.62 -2.41
N LEU A 8 3.27 -11.80 -1.65
CA LEU A 8 1.97 -12.21 -2.18
C LEU A 8 1.04 -10.99 -2.22
N ASP A 9 0.72 -10.54 -3.43
CA ASP A 9 -0.09 -9.36 -3.70
C ASP A 9 -1.60 -9.66 -3.58
N GLY A 10 -2.09 -9.76 -2.34
CA GLY A 10 -3.48 -10.09 -2.02
C GLY A 10 -4.40 -8.87 -1.96
N CYS A 11 -4.92 -8.39 -3.09
CA CYS A 11 -5.88 -7.29 -3.08
C CYS A 11 -7.30 -7.75 -2.79
N HIS A 12 -7.70 -7.59 -1.52
CA HIS A 12 -9.08 -7.64 -0.99
C HIS A 12 -9.94 -8.87 -1.36
N LEU A 13 -9.33 -10.00 -1.69
CA LEU A 13 -10.04 -11.27 -1.68
C LEU A 13 -10.33 -11.65 -0.22
N LYS A 14 -11.59 -11.55 0.19
CA LYS A 14 -12.05 -11.94 1.54
C LYS A 14 -11.58 -13.36 1.83
N GLY A 15 -10.73 -13.50 2.86
CA GLY A 15 -10.17 -14.79 3.27
C GLY A 15 -8.74 -15.07 2.79
N LEU A 16 -8.24 -14.41 1.75
CA LEU A 16 -6.88 -14.68 1.23
C LEU A 16 -5.81 -14.25 2.23
N THR A 17 -5.93 -13.06 2.82
CA THR A 17 -4.96 -12.60 3.84
C THR A 17 -4.93 -13.52 5.05
N ASN A 18 -6.09 -14.04 5.49
CA ASN A 18 -6.15 -15.01 6.58
C ASN A 18 -5.56 -16.35 6.17
N ALA A 19 -5.85 -16.84 4.97
CA ALA A 19 -5.27 -18.09 4.46
C ALA A 19 -3.74 -17.99 4.34
N ILE A 20 -3.20 -16.87 3.83
CA ILE A 20 -1.75 -16.65 3.76
C ILE A 20 -1.15 -16.59 5.17
N ARG A 21 -1.80 -15.94 6.14
CA ARG A 21 -1.32 -15.92 7.53
C ARG A 21 -1.29 -17.32 8.17
N ILE A 22 -2.23 -18.20 7.82
CA ILE A 22 -2.30 -19.58 8.34
C ILE A 22 -1.22 -20.46 7.68
N GLU A 23 -1.16 -20.46 6.34
CA GLU A 23 -0.31 -21.37 5.57
C GLU A 23 1.15 -20.88 5.47
N PHE A 24 1.35 -19.56 5.47
CA PHE A 24 2.65 -18.90 5.34
C PHE A 24 2.81 -17.79 6.39
N PRO A 25 2.89 -18.12 7.69
CA PRO A 25 2.90 -17.14 8.78
C PRO A 25 4.11 -16.19 8.74
N GLU A 26 5.22 -16.62 8.14
CA GLU A 26 6.45 -15.83 7.96
C GLU A 26 6.40 -14.89 6.73
N SER A 27 5.36 -15.02 5.89
CA SER A 27 5.20 -14.20 4.69
C SER A 27 4.63 -12.84 5.01
N TRP A 28 5.16 -11.84 4.32
CA TRP A 28 4.73 -10.46 4.45
C TRP A 28 3.59 -10.21 3.48
N ASN A 29 2.47 -9.70 3.99
CA ASN A 29 1.32 -9.34 3.18
C ASN A 29 1.35 -7.84 2.93
N ARG A 30 1.32 -7.44 1.65
CA ARG A 30 1.26 -6.04 1.25
C ARG A 30 0.12 -5.83 0.27
N PHE A 31 -0.41 -4.61 0.22
CA PHE A 31 -1.31 -4.23 -0.86
C PHE A 31 -0.50 -3.97 -2.13
N CYS A 32 -0.96 -4.51 -3.25
CA CYS A 32 -0.41 -4.19 -4.55
C CYS A 32 -0.80 -2.76 -4.93
N MET A 33 0.19 -1.89 -5.16
CA MET A 33 -0.05 -0.48 -5.47
C MET A 33 -0.85 -0.29 -6.77
N TYR A 34 -0.71 -1.20 -7.74
CA TYR A 34 -1.50 -1.20 -8.96
C TYR A 34 -3.01 -1.30 -8.68
N HIS A 35 -3.41 -2.24 -7.81
CA HIS A 35 -4.80 -2.40 -7.43
C HIS A 35 -5.30 -1.26 -6.54
N VAL A 36 -4.45 -0.73 -5.65
CA VAL A 36 -4.77 0.46 -4.86
C VAL A 36 -5.08 1.66 -5.76
N PHE A 37 -4.24 1.93 -6.77
CA PHE A 37 -4.46 2.99 -7.75
C PHE A 37 -5.75 2.80 -8.55
N ASN A 38 -6.02 1.58 -9.02
CA ASN A 38 -7.27 1.28 -9.72
C ASN A 38 -8.50 1.43 -8.81
N ASN A 39 -8.38 1.10 -7.53
CA ASN A 39 -9.46 1.31 -6.57
C ASN A 39 -9.73 2.80 -6.33
N ILE A 40 -8.68 3.63 -6.27
CA ILE A 40 -8.82 5.10 -6.18
C ILE A 40 -9.60 5.63 -7.40
N ARG A 41 -9.24 5.19 -8.62
CA ARG A 41 -9.95 5.57 -9.86
C ARG A 41 -11.42 5.14 -9.85
N THR A 42 -11.71 3.91 -9.45
CA THR A 42 -13.08 3.38 -9.41
C THR A 42 -13.96 4.03 -8.34
N LYS A 43 -13.37 4.58 -7.27
CA LYS A 43 -14.06 5.38 -6.24
C LYS A 43 -14.41 6.80 -6.68
N LYS A 44 -14.28 7.12 -7.97
CA LYS A 44 -14.52 8.46 -8.55
C LYS A 44 -13.65 9.56 -7.93
N ILE A 45 -12.49 9.19 -7.38
CA ILE A 45 -11.45 10.16 -7.02
C ILE A 45 -10.75 10.51 -8.33
N ALA A 46 -10.83 11.79 -8.72
CA ALA A 46 -10.19 12.28 -9.94
C ALA A 46 -8.67 12.20 -9.76
N VAL A 47 -8.07 11.18 -10.36
CA VAL A 47 -6.62 11.01 -10.49
C VAL A 47 -6.31 10.71 -11.95
N ASN A 48 -5.24 11.29 -12.47
CA ASN A 48 -4.75 11.08 -13.82
C ASN A 48 -3.44 10.27 -13.80
N ASP A 49 -2.84 10.03 -14.97
CA ASP A 49 -1.61 9.24 -15.07
C ASP A 49 -0.37 9.99 -14.53
N LEU A 50 -0.39 11.32 -14.43
CA LEU A 50 0.68 12.09 -13.78
C LEU A 50 0.65 11.90 -12.26
N ASP A 51 -0.56 11.84 -11.68
CA ASP A 51 -0.80 11.58 -10.25
C ASP A 51 -0.29 10.20 -9.81
N LYS A 52 -0.18 9.27 -10.77
CA LYS A 52 0.38 7.94 -10.55
C LYS A 52 1.76 8.00 -9.93
N THR A 53 2.63 8.89 -10.39
CA THR A 53 4.00 9.02 -9.86
C THR A 53 3.99 9.44 -8.39
N THR A 54 3.12 10.38 -8.03
CA THR A 54 2.98 10.82 -6.63
C THR A 54 2.43 9.72 -5.73
N ILE A 55 1.45 8.95 -6.22
CA ILE A 55 0.88 7.83 -5.46
C ILE A 55 1.87 6.67 -5.32
N TYR A 56 2.60 6.33 -6.40
CA TYR A 56 3.59 5.26 -6.39
C TYR A 56 4.83 5.62 -5.56
N GLY A 57 5.19 6.91 -5.47
CA GLY A 57 6.27 7.38 -4.61
C GLY A 57 6.12 6.96 -3.14
N VAL A 58 4.89 6.77 -2.67
CA VAL A 58 4.60 6.24 -1.33
C VAL A 58 5.05 4.77 -1.21
N ALA A 59 4.81 3.94 -2.23
CA ALA A 59 5.23 2.53 -2.24
C ALA A 59 6.73 2.35 -2.49
N ASP A 60 7.34 3.24 -3.27
CA ASP A 60 8.76 3.19 -3.62
C ASP A 60 9.68 3.69 -2.49
N ALA A 61 9.11 4.31 -1.45
CA ALA A 61 9.85 4.81 -0.31
C ALA A 61 10.61 3.68 0.42
N ARG A 62 11.94 3.84 0.53
CA ARG A 62 12.83 2.85 1.15
C ARG A 62 13.19 3.16 2.60
N SER A 63 12.77 4.32 3.11
CA SER A 63 12.96 4.75 4.50
C SER A 63 11.68 5.37 5.04
N LYS A 64 11.59 5.42 6.38
CA LYS A 64 10.47 6.04 7.07
C LYS A 64 10.33 7.52 6.69
N ASP A 65 11.44 8.26 6.71
CA ASP A 65 11.43 9.69 6.36
C ASP A 65 10.99 9.94 4.92
N ALA A 66 11.41 9.09 3.98
CA ALA A 66 11.00 9.18 2.57
C ALA A 66 9.51 8.84 2.40
N PHE A 67 9.00 7.88 3.17
CA PHE A 67 7.59 7.53 3.19
C PHE A 67 6.75 8.69 3.73
N GLU A 68 7.13 9.25 4.88
CA GLU A 68 6.44 10.39 5.50
C GLU A 68 6.45 11.61 4.58
N SER A 69 7.59 11.91 3.96
CA SER A 69 7.70 12.99 2.96
C SER A 69 6.77 12.75 1.77
N SER A 70 6.73 11.54 1.25
CA SER A 70 5.86 11.18 0.12
C SER A 70 4.37 11.26 0.50
N MET A 71 4.01 10.85 1.72
CA MET A 71 2.66 10.97 2.26
C MET A 71 2.24 12.44 2.45
N LEU A 72 3.17 13.32 2.85
CA LEU A 72 2.93 14.76 2.92
C LEU A 72 2.71 15.37 1.53
N THR A 73 3.54 15.01 0.54
CA THR A 73 3.35 15.43 -0.85
C THR A 73 2.00 14.95 -1.39
N LEU A 74 1.63 13.71 -1.10
CA LEU A 74 0.32 13.17 -1.50
C LEU A 74 -0.83 13.91 -0.82
N LYS A 75 -0.72 14.23 0.47
CA LYS A 75 -1.75 14.99 1.20
C LYS A 75 -1.97 16.38 0.62
N ALA A 76 -0.88 17.05 0.22
CA ALA A 76 -0.93 18.39 -0.36
C ALA A 76 -1.57 18.40 -1.77
N ASN A 77 -1.19 17.44 -2.62
CA ASN A 77 -1.60 17.44 -4.03
C ASN A 77 -2.90 16.67 -4.28
N LEU A 78 -3.13 15.58 -3.54
CA LEU A 78 -4.22 14.62 -3.78
C LEU A 78 -4.89 14.21 -2.45
N PRO A 79 -5.53 15.14 -1.73
CA PRO A 79 -6.01 14.92 -0.35
C PRO A 79 -7.03 13.77 -0.24
N ARG A 80 -7.86 13.55 -1.27
CA ARG A 80 -8.80 12.42 -1.30
C ARG A 80 -8.11 11.07 -1.51
N ALA A 81 -7.06 11.01 -2.33
CA ALA A 81 -6.26 9.80 -2.51
C ALA A 81 -5.46 9.49 -1.25
N TYR A 82 -4.90 10.53 -0.61
CA TYR A 82 -4.28 10.41 0.72
C TYR A 82 -5.26 9.82 1.74
N GLN A 83 -6.48 10.38 1.85
CA GLN A 83 -7.48 9.87 2.78
C GLN A 83 -7.82 8.40 2.50
N TYR A 84 -7.99 8.03 1.23
CA TYR A 84 -8.19 6.63 0.85
C TYR A 84 -7.05 5.73 1.32
N LEU A 85 -5.78 6.14 1.17
CA LEU A 85 -4.62 5.38 1.65
C LEU A 85 -4.58 5.25 3.18
N VAL A 86 -5.01 6.26 3.91
CA VAL A 86 -5.12 6.22 5.39
C VAL A 86 -6.26 5.30 5.81
N ASP A 87 -7.37 5.30 5.08
CA ASP A 87 -8.57 4.53 5.39
C ASP A 87 -8.42 3.04 5.06
N ILE A 88 -7.56 2.68 4.09
CA ILE A 88 -7.23 1.27 3.82
C ILE A 88 -6.32 0.73 4.93
N GLN A 89 -6.92 0.37 6.06
CA GLN A 89 -6.17 -0.37 7.07
C GLN A 89 -5.72 -1.72 6.48
N PRO A 90 -4.42 -2.05 6.54
CA PRO A 90 -4.01 -3.44 6.37
C PRO A 90 -4.71 -4.24 7.46
N GLY A 91 -5.44 -5.28 7.07
CA GLY A 91 -5.86 -6.27 8.05
C GLY A 91 -4.61 -6.76 8.77
N SER A 92 -4.53 -6.46 10.07
CA SER A 92 -3.44 -6.73 11.04
C SER A 92 -2.13 -5.94 10.88
N GLU A 93 -1.94 -5.01 11.82
CA GLU A 93 -0.76 -4.79 12.68
C GLU A 93 0.65 -4.80 12.05
N GLY A 94 1.36 -3.69 12.25
CA GLY A 94 2.81 -3.71 12.46
C GLY A 94 3.63 -3.11 11.33
N TRP A 95 3.94 -1.82 11.46
CA TRP A 95 5.22 -1.31 10.97
C TRP A 95 6.34 -2.10 11.67
N VAL A 96 7.16 -2.81 10.91
CA VAL A 96 8.42 -3.33 11.47
C VAL A 96 9.40 -2.17 11.47
N GLN A 97 9.66 -1.63 12.66
CA GLN A 97 10.81 -0.76 12.92
C GLN A 97 12.09 -1.58 12.68
N TYR A 98 13.01 -1.02 11.91
CA TYR A 98 14.37 -1.54 11.73
C TYR A 98 15.16 -1.45 13.04
#